data_AF-T1AZT9-F1
#
_entry.id   AF-T1AZT9-F1
#
_cell.length_a   1.000
_cell.length_b   1.000
_cell.length_c   1.000
_cell.angle_alpha   90.00
_cell.angle_beta   90.00
_cell.angle_gamma   90.00
#
_symmetry.space_group_name_H-M   'P 1'
#
loop_
_entity.id
_entity.type
_entity.pdbx_description
1 polymer ?
#
loop_
_entity_poly.entity_id
_entity_poly.type
_entity_poly.pdbx_seq_one_letter_code
_entity_poly.pdbx_strand_id
1 'polypeptide(L)' 'MSSEAATRLLIVEDDPGLQRQLKWALDEFEVEFAATRQEAVVVA' A
#
# COMPACT_ATOMS: atom_id res chain seq x y z
N MET A 1 -14.37 -19.15 -6.67
CA MET A 1 -13.32 -18.12 -6.49
C MET A 1 -12.64 -18.45 -5.20
N SER A 2 -11.45 -19.05 -5.27
CA SER A 2 -10.71 -19.49 -4.08
C SER A 2 -10.44 -18.28 -3.19
N SER A 3 -10.82 -18.39 -1.92
CA SER A 3 -10.63 -17.40 -0.87
C SER A 3 -9.15 -17.37 -0.45
N GLU A 4 -8.23 -16.98 -1.34
CA GLU A 4 -6.93 -16.50 -0.88
C GLU A 4 -7.09 -15.03 -0.50
N ALA A 5 -6.78 -14.71 0.76
CA ALA A 5 -6.73 -13.34 1.21
C ALA A 5 -5.61 -12.63 0.43
N ALA A 6 -5.95 -11.54 -0.27
CA ALA A 6 -4.96 -10.73 -0.97
C ALA A 6 -3.86 -10.32 0.02
N THR A 7 -2.59 -10.46 -0.40
CA THR A 7 -1.46 -10.12 0.47
C THR A 7 -1.50 -8.61 0.75
N ARG A 8 -1.48 -8.25 2.04
CA ARG A 8 -1.48 -6.83 2.46
C ARG A 8 -0.08 -6.25 2.32
N LEU A 9 0.03 -5.10 1.68
CA LEU A 9 1.29 -4.37 1.48
C LEU A 9 1.19 -2.98 2.10
N LEU A 10 2.15 -2.65 2.96
CA LEU A 10 2.37 -1.28 3.45
C LEU A 10 3.47 -0.62 2.60
N ILE A 11 3.13 0.48 1.95
CA ILE A 11 4.05 1.26 1.12
C ILE A 11 4.32 2.60 1.80
N VAL A 12 5.60 2.92 2.00
CA VAL A 12 6.04 4.20 2.57
C VAL A 12 6.53 5.10 1.43
N GLU A 13 5.75 6.11 1.08
CA GLU A 13 5.99 6.99 -0.07
C GLU A 13 5.32 8.35 0.20
N ASP A 14 6.06 9.45 0.12
CA ASP A 14 5.55 10.80 0.43
C ASP A 14 4.96 11.50 -0.80
N ASP A 15 5.29 11.07 -2.02
CA ASP A 15 4.74 11.64 -3.24
C ASP A 15 3.37 11.04 -3.62
N PRO A 16 2.28 11.84 -3.63
CA PRO A 16 0.94 11.35 -3.94
C PRO A 16 0.75 10.96 -5.42
N GLY A 17 1.62 11.45 -6.32
CA GLY A 17 1.65 11.04 -7.72
C GLY A 17 2.18 9.61 -7.86
N LEU A 18 3.25 9.27 -7.13
CA LEU A 18 3.82 7.93 -7.08
C LEU A 18 2.87 6.94 -6.38
N GLN A 19 2.23 7.32 -5.28
CA GLN A 19 1.23 6.46 -4.62
C GLN A 19 0.11 6.02 -5.58
N ARG A 20 -0.39 6.94 -6.44
CA ARG A 20 -1.43 6.61 -7.43
C ARG A 20 -0.94 5.61 -8.47
N GLN A 21 0.28 5.79 -8.97
CA GLN A 21 0.88 4.88 -9.95
C GLN A 21 1.10 3.49 -9.34
N LEU A 22 1.62 3.44 -8.10
CA LEU A 22 1.84 2.20 -7.36
C LEU A 22 0.52 1.46 -7.07
N LYS A 23 -0.54 2.21 -6.73
CA LYS A 23 -1.87 1.62 -6.52
C LYS A 23 -2.42 0.95 -7.78
N TRP A 24 -2.11 1.45 -8.97
CA TRP A 24 -2.49 0.81 -10.23
C TRP A 24 -1.60 -0.39 -10.56
N ALA A 25 -0.31 -0.32 -10.25
CA ALA A 25 0.64 -1.38 -10.54
C ALA A 25 0.50 -2.60 -9.59
N LEU A 26 -0.13 -2.41 -8.42
CA LEU A 26 -0.27 -3.40 -7.35
C LEU A 26 -1.74 -3.70 -7.05
N ASP A 27 -2.61 -3.65 -8.05
CA ASP A 27 -4.07 -3.83 -7.91
C ASP A 27 -4.49 -5.25 -7.49
N GLU A 28 -3.59 -6.23 -7.61
CA GLU A 28 -3.74 -7.59 -7.08
C GLU A 28 -3.53 -7.70 -5.55
N PHE A 29 -3.00 -6.64 -4.91
CA PHE A 29 -2.71 -6.59 -3.48
C PHE A 29 -3.66 -5.67 -2.73
N GLU A 30 -3.81 -5.89 -1.42
CA GLU A 30 -4.42 -4.90 -0.54
C GLU A 30 -3.35 -3.90 -0.10
N VAL A 31 -3.34 -2.73 -0.73
CA VAL A 31 -2.29 -1.72 -0.53
C VAL A 31 -2.73 -0.65 0.46
N GLU A 32 -1.88 -0.38 1.45
CA GLU A 32 -1.98 0.71 2.41
C GLU A 32 -0.75 1.62 2.27
N PHE A 33 -0.97 2.94 2.32
CA PHE A 33 0.09 3.93 2.13
C PHE A 33 0.35 4.72 3.41
N ALA A 34 1.61 5.02 3.67
CA ALA A 34 2.06 5.96 4.67
C ALA A 34 2.97 7.00 4.01
N ALA A 35 2.73 8.30 4.27
CA ALA A 35 3.55 9.38 3.74
C ALA A 35 4.81 9.62 4.58
N THR A 36 4.84 9.12 5.82
CA THR A 36 5.97 9.29 6.73
C THR A 36 6.33 7.99 7.42
N ARG A 37 7.56 7.91 7.94
CA ARG A 37 7.98 6.81 8.80
C ARG A 37 7.06 6.66 10.01
N GLN A 38 6.64 7.77 10.61
CA GLN A 38 5.77 7.78 11.79
C GLN A 38 4.41 7.16 11.46
N GLU A 39 3.81 7.56 10.34
CA GLU A 39 2.57 6.95 9.85
C GLU A 39 2.75 5.45 9.58
N ALA A 40 3.85 5.04 8.94
CA ALA A 40 4.13 3.64 8.63
C ALA A 40 4.21 2.76 9.88
N VAL A 41 4.83 3.25 10.96
CA VAL A 41 4.96 2.53 12.22
C VAL A 41 3.63 2.46 13.00
N VAL A 42 2.69 3.37 12.76
CA VAL A 42 1.33 3.32 13.35
C VAL A 42 0.44 2.31 12.62
N VAL A 43 0.64 2.17 11.31
CA VAL A 43 -0.14 1.28 10.44
C VAL A 43 0.31 -0.19 10.55
N ALA A 44 1.61 -0.43 10.78
CA ALA A 44 2.21 -1.76 10.94
C ALA A 44 1.77 -2.47 12.23
#